data_AF-A0A6G2S6L9-F1
#
_entry.id   AF-A0A6G2S6L9-F1
#
_cell.length_a   1.000
_cell.length_b   1.000
_cell.length_c   1.000
_cell.angle_alpha   90.00
_cell.angle_beta   90.00
_cell.angle_gamma   90.00
#
_symmetry.space_group_name_H-M   'P 1'
#
loop_
_entity.id
_entity.type
_entity.pdbx_description
1 polymer ?
#
loop_
_entity_poly.entity_id
_entity_poly.type
_entity_poly.pdbx_seq_one_letter_code
_entity_poly.pdbx_strand_id
1 'polypeptide(L)'
;MATGRVVTAEDLRDLLGAPLHAEVVAHFEERTAAPAEFVARQVTECLRYLYLVSRYPDRLGGLFLPVEQDIDEIWHHLILQTREYRALCEERLPGRYFIEHRSIGYEAYQREPGREQVLEEALRWIPLYCQEFGPFDEGALPHWTVVRFLHRRMGLSLAEIAALEPATA
;
A
#
# COMPACT_ATOMS: atom_id res chain seq x y z
N MET A 1 -20.93 9.99 8.67
CA MET A 1 -19.57 10.53 8.87
C MET A 1 -18.93 9.79 10.03
N ALA A 2 -18.12 8.76 9.76
CA ALA A 2 -17.30 8.14 10.80
C ALA A 2 -15.98 8.91 10.84
N THR A 3 -15.89 9.89 11.74
CA THR A 3 -14.63 10.52 12.12
C THR A 3 -13.84 9.52 12.96
N GLY A 4 -13.29 8.51 12.29
CA GLY A 4 -12.29 7.62 12.88
C GLY A 4 -10.96 8.34 13.00
N ARG A 5 -10.17 8.00 14.02
CA ARG A 5 -8.77 8.43 14.12
C ARG A 5 -8.02 7.96 12.87
N VAL A 6 -7.28 8.87 12.23
CA VAL A 6 -6.36 8.56 11.13
C VAL A 6 -5.23 7.67 11.64
N VAL A 7 -4.91 6.62 10.89
CA VAL A 7 -3.79 5.71 11.16
C VAL A 7 -2.48 6.41 10.81
N THR A 8 -1.62 6.60 11.80
CA THR A 8 -0.34 7.29 11.64
C THR A 8 0.79 6.35 11.20
N ALA A 9 1.92 6.90 10.78
CA ALA A 9 3.13 6.11 10.52
C ALA A 9 3.63 5.39 11.79
N GLU A 10 3.43 5.98 12.96
CA GLU A 10 3.76 5.34 14.24
C GLU A 10 2.84 4.15 14.53
N ASP A 11 1.53 4.29 14.30
CA ASP A 11 0.59 3.18 14.43
C ASP A 11 0.98 2.01 13.51
N LEU A 12 1.39 2.29 12.27
CA LEU A 12 1.86 1.26 11.32
C LEU A 12 3.16 0.61 11.76
N ARG A 13 4.13 1.39 12.25
CA ARG A 13 5.38 0.87 12.82
C ARG A 13 5.09 -0.08 13.99
N ASP A 14 4.12 0.26 14.83
CA ASP A 14 3.75 -0.55 15.99
C ASP A 14 3.09 -1.87 15.58
N LEU A 15 2.36 -1.92 14.45
CA LEU A 15 1.86 -3.18 13.88
C LEU A 15 3.00 -4.12 13.51
N LEU A 16 4.06 -3.62 12.88
CA LEU A 16 5.22 -4.46 12.54
C LEU A 16 6.05 -4.81 13.78
N GLY A 17 6.11 -3.88 14.73
CA GLY A 17 6.94 -3.94 15.93
C GLY A 17 8.31 -3.30 15.67
N ALA A 18 8.78 -2.49 16.63
CA ALA A 18 10.00 -1.69 16.47
C ALA A 18 11.26 -2.51 16.07
N PRO A 19 11.53 -3.72 16.60
CA PRO A 19 12.71 -4.49 16.21
C PRO A 19 12.69 -4.89 14.72
N LEU A 20 11.57 -5.47 14.26
CA LEU A 20 11.45 -5.92 12.87
C LEU A 20 11.41 -4.72 11.91
N HIS A 21 10.75 -3.63 12.29
CA HIS A 21 10.79 -2.41 11.48
C HIS A 21 12.22 -1.89 11.29
N ALA A 22 13.02 -1.82 12.36
CA ALA A 22 14.40 -1.37 12.28
C ALA A 22 15.26 -2.31 11.41
N GLU A 23 15.07 -3.63 11.54
CA GLU A 23 15.75 -4.63 10.72
C GLU A 23 15.46 -4.47 9.23
N VAL A 24 14.18 -4.34 8.87
CA VAL A 24 13.77 -4.16 7.47
C VAL A 24 14.36 -2.86 6.89
N VAL A 25 14.29 -1.76 7.63
CA VAL A 25 14.88 -0.48 7.18
C VAL A 25 16.38 -0.62 6.95
N ALA A 26 17.12 -1.19 7.91
CA ALA A 26 18.57 -1.39 7.78
C ALA A 26 18.91 -2.29 6.58
N HIS A 27 18.17 -3.38 6.39
CA HIS A 27 18.38 -4.30 5.27
C HIS A 27 18.24 -3.60 3.91
N PHE A 28 17.18 -2.81 3.74
CA PHE A 28 16.92 -2.12 2.47
C PHE A 28 17.81 -0.88 2.28
N GLU A 29 18.20 -0.19 3.34
CA GLU A 29 19.21 0.88 3.30
C GLU A 29 20.54 0.34 2.75
N GLU A 30 21.04 -0.77 3.31
CA GLU A 30 22.27 -1.42 2.85
C GLU A 30 22.16 -1.95 1.41
N ARG A 31 21.05 -2.61 1.09
CA ARG A 31 20.82 -3.24 -0.22
C ARG A 31 20.68 -2.23 -1.36
N THR A 32 20.06 -1.09 -1.11
CA THR A 32 19.74 -0.10 -2.15
C THR A 32 20.66 1.11 -2.15
N ALA A 33 21.45 1.31 -1.08
CA ALA A 33 22.21 2.53 -0.82
C ALA A 33 21.36 3.82 -0.82
N ALA A 34 20.04 3.69 -0.63
CA ALA A 34 19.13 4.82 -0.49
C ALA A 34 19.17 5.37 0.95
N PRO A 35 18.83 6.66 1.17
CA PRO A 35 18.79 7.23 2.52
C PRO A 35 17.79 6.49 3.44
N ALA A 36 18.15 6.28 4.71
CA ALA A 36 17.30 5.62 5.70
C ALA A 36 15.87 6.18 5.77
N GLU A 37 15.70 7.49 5.66
CA GLU A 37 14.37 8.14 5.68
C GLU A 37 13.52 7.74 4.47
N PHE A 38 14.14 7.63 3.30
CA PHE A 38 13.46 7.18 2.08
C PHE A 38 13.03 5.71 2.20
N VAL A 39 13.90 4.86 2.75
CA VAL A 39 13.58 3.45 3.00
C VAL A 39 12.49 3.30 4.07
N ALA A 40 12.57 4.06 5.16
CA ALA A 40 11.51 4.09 6.18
C ALA A 40 10.16 4.52 5.60
N ARG A 41 10.17 5.44 4.63
CA ARG A 41 8.96 5.81 3.88
C ARG A 41 8.44 4.64 3.03
N GLN A 42 9.30 3.93 2.31
CA GLN A 42 8.90 2.73 1.56
C GLN A 42 8.27 1.67 2.47
N VAL A 43 8.86 1.41 3.64
CA VAL A 43 8.29 0.48 4.63
C VAL A 43 6.92 0.97 5.11
N THR A 44 6.76 2.27 5.36
CA THR A 44 5.47 2.87 5.72
C THR A 44 4.42 2.66 4.63
N GLU A 45 4.76 2.91 3.36
CA GLU A 45 3.82 2.72 2.24
C GLU A 45 3.48 1.24 2.01
N CYS A 46 4.45 0.33 2.21
CA CYS A 46 4.20 -1.12 2.22
C CYS A 46 3.18 -1.51 3.31
N LEU A 47 3.32 -0.96 4.52
CA LEU A 47 2.38 -1.24 5.60
C LEU A 47 0.99 -0.64 5.34
N ARG A 48 0.91 0.53 4.70
CA ARG A 48 -0.37 1.10 4.24
C ARG A 48 -1.05 0.21 3.21
N TYR A 49 -0.29 -0.33 2.25
CA TYR A 49 -0.79 -1.32 1.29
C TYR A 49 -1.39 -2.53 2.01
N LEU A 50 -0.63 -3.18 2.91
CA LEU A 50 -1.09 -4.36 3.64
C LEU A 50 -2.31 -4.07 4.52
N TYR A 51 -2.34 -2.89 5.14
CA TYR A 51 -3.48 -2.43 5.93
C TYR A 51 -4.74 -2.29 5.08
N LEU A 52 -4.65 -1.68 3.89
CA LEU A 52 -5.80 -1.53 3.00
C LEU A 52 -6.33 -2.86 2.52
N VAL A 53 -5.44 -3.75 2.05
CA VAL A 53 -5.82 -5.09 1.58
C VAL A 53 -6.50 -5.84 2.73
N SER A 54 -5.90 -5.83 3.92
CA SER A 54 -6.45 -6.48 5.11
C SER A 54 -7.81 -5.92 5.54
N ARG A 55 -7.99 -4.59 5.51
CA ARG A 55 -9.21 -3.94 5.99
C ARG A 55 -10.37 -4.06 5.01
N TYR A 56 -10.06 -4.13 3.71
CA TYR A 56 -11.05 -4.04 2.65
C TYR A 56 -11.01 -5.24 1.68
N PRO A 57 -11.06 -6.49 2.18
CA PRO A 57 -10.95 -7.69 1.33
C PRO A 57 -12.05 -7.76 0.27
N ASP A 58 -13.28 -7.34 0.58
CA ASP A 58 -14.39 -7.41 -0.39
C ASP A 58 -14.27 -6.37 -1.52
N ARG A 59 -13.46 -5.32 -1.32
CA ARG A 59 -13.29 -4.21 -2.27
C ARG A 59 -11.98 -4.29 -3.03
N LEU A 60 -10.94 -4.82 -2.38
CA LEU A 60 -9.56 -4.86 -2.86
C LEU A 60 -9.00 -6.28 -2.98
N GLY A 61 -9.71 -7.30 -2.49
CA GLY A 61 -9.30 -8.70 -2.57
C GLY A 61 -9.16 -9.15 -4.02
N GLY A 62 -8.00 -9.75 -4.32
CA GLY A 62 -7.67 -10.18 -5.68
C GLY A 62 -7.22 -9.05 -6.62
N LEU A 63 -7.30 -7.77 -6.21
CA LEU A 63 -6.82 -6.66 -7.03
C LEU A 63 -5.31 -6.49 -6.88
N PHE A 64 -4.64 -6.32 -8.01
CA PHE A 64 -3.26 -5.85 -8.05
C PHE A 64 -3.26 -4.33 -7.80
N LEU A 65 -2.97 -3.89 -6.57
CA LEU A 65 -2.72 -2.46 -6.36
C LEU A 65 -1.37 -2.13 -7.01
N PRO A 66 -1.31 -1.16 -7.94
CA PRO A 66 -0.08 -0.80 -8.64
C PRO A 66 0.82 0.01 -7.70
N VAL A 67 1.50 -0.71 -6.82
CA VAL A 67 2.65 -0.23 -6.05
C VAL A 67 3.89 -0.31 -6.91
N GLU A 68 4.88 0.51 -6.60
CA GLU A 68 6.20 0.38 -7.21
C GLU A 68 6.91 -0.92 -6.77
N GLN A 69 7.86 -1.38 -7.59
CA GLN A 69 8.60 -2.62 -7.36
C GLN A 69 9.32 -2.64 -6.01
N ASP A 70 9.83 -1.50 -5.55
CA ASP A 70 10.50 -1.36 -4.25
C ASP A 70 9.59 -1.72 -3.07
N ILE A 71 8.31 -1.34 -3.13
CA ILE A 71 7.30 -1.70 -2.13
C ILE A 71 7.00 -3.21 -2.16
N ASP A 72 6.87 -3.79 -3.35
CA ASP A 72 6.65 -5.22 -3.51
C ASP A 72 7.86 -6.04 -3.02
N GLU A 73 9.09 -5.56 -3.21
CA GLU A 73 10.29 -6.17 -2.66
C GLU A 73 10.32 -6.16 -1.12
N ILE A 74 9.87 -5.07 -0.48
CA ILE A 74 9.73 -5.02 0.99
C ILE A 74 8.69 -6.04 1.45
N TRP A 75 7.55 -6.13 0.77
CA TRP A 75 6.55 -7.13 1.13
C TRP A 75 7.08 -8.56 0.95
N HIS A 76 7.80 -8.85 -0.14
CA HIS A 76 8.50 -10.11 -0.33
C HIS A 76 9.45 -10.44 0.82
N HIS A 77 10.23 -9.45 1.29
CA HIS A 77 11.09 -9.63 2.44
C HIS A 77 10.29 -9.96 3.71
N LEU A 78 9.17 -9.26 3.95
CA LEU A 78 8.30 -9.53 5.10
C LEU A 78 7.74 -10.95 5.07
N ILE A 79 7.31 -11.47 3.92
CA ILE A 79 6.77 -12.84 3.77
C ILE A 79 7.77 -13.91 4.25
N LEU A 80 9.08 -13.67 4.07
CA LEU A 80 10.13 -14.58 4.52
C LEU A 80 10.26 -14.62 6.05
N GLN A 81 9.78 -13.59 6.75
CA GLN A 81 9.71 -13.54 8.21
C GLN A 81 8.47 -14.32 8.68
N THR A 82 8.45 -15.63 8.42
CA THR A 82 7.24 -16.46 8.43
C THR A 82 6.36 -16.31 9.69
N ARG A 83 6.96 -16.31 10.89
CA ARG A 83 6.24 -16.16 12.16
C ARG A 83 5.71 -14.74 12.33
N GLU A 84 6.56 -13.75 12.09
CA GLU A 84 6.26 -12.34 12.25
C GLU A 84 5.22 -11.86 11.23
N TYR A 85 5.31 -12.33 9.99
CA TYR A 85 4.35 -12.04 8.93
C TYR A 85 2.99 -12.66 9.19
N ARG A 86 2.97 -13.91 9.68
CA ARG A 86 1.74 -14.53 10.15
C ARG A 86 1.08 -13.73 11.26
N ALA A 87 1.85 -13.35 12.29
CA ALA A 87 1.34 -12.53 13.40
C ALA A 87 0.86 -11.15 12.92
N LEU A 88 1.60 -10.50 12.01
CA LEU A 88 1.19 -9.25 11.39
C LEU A 88 -0.19 -9.40 10.72
N CYS A 89 -0.38 -10.44 9.91
CA CYS A 89 -1.63 -10.65 9.16
C CYS A 89 -2.82 -11.10 10.02
N GLU A 90 -2.61 -12.10 10.87
CA GLU A 90 -3.70 -12.78 11.59
C GLU A 90 -4.04 -12.11 12.93
N GLU A 91 -3.11 -11.36 13.53
CA GLU A 91 -3.30 -10.80 14.87
C GLU A 91 -3.35 -9.27 14.90
N ARG A 92 -2.53 -8.59 14.07
CA ARG A 92 -2.29 -7.14 14.20
C ARG A 92 -3.00 -6.30 13.14
N LEU A 93 -3.01 -6.76 11.88
CA LEU A 93 -3.73 -6.10 10.80
C LEU A 93 -5.26 -6.21 11.02
N PRO A 94 -6.04 -5.21 10.55
CA PRO A 94 -7.46 -5.09 10.90
C PRO A 94 -8.33 -6.25 10.42
N GLY A 95 -7.98 -6.91 9.31
CA GLY A 95 -8.74 -8.03 8.75
C GLY A 95 -8.54 -9.35 9.47
N ARG A 96 -7.44 -9.53 10.20
CA ARG A 96 -7.12 -10.77 10.95
C ARG A 96 -7.19 -12.04 10.11
N TYR A 97 -6.66 -11.98 8.89
CA TYR A 97 -6.54 -13.13 8.01
C TYR A 97 -5.18 -13.10 7.32
N PHE A 98 -4.69 -14.28 6.94
CA PHE A 98 -3.43 -14.41 6.23
C PHE A 98 -3.53 -13.83 4.81
N ILE A 99 -2.70 -12.83 4.50
CA ILE A 99 -2.65 -12.25 3.15
C ILE A 99 -1.72 -13.12 2.31
N GLU A 100 -2.28 -13.82 1.32
CA GLU A 100 -1.49 -14.59 0.37
C GLU A 100 -0.87 -13.67 -0.69
N HIS A 101 0.43 -13.86 -0.95
CA HIS A 101 1.09 -13.28 -2.12
C HIS A 101 1.16 -14.32 -3.24
N ARG A 102 0.95 -13.87 -4.48
CA ARG A 102 1.24 -14.66 -5.67
C ARG A 102 2.09 -13.82 -6.61
N SER A 103 3.23 -14.36 -7.04
CA SER A 103 4.11 -13.74 -8.05
C SER A 103 3.52 -13.87 -9.47
N ILE A 104 2.27 -13.44 -9.66
CA ILE A 104 1.66 -13.32 -10.98
C ILE A 104 2.02 -11.95 -11.55
N GLY A 105 2.61 -11.94 -12.75
CA GLY A 105 2.86 -10.69 -13.46
C GLY A 105 1.55 -10.01 -13.87
N TYR A 106 1.56 -8.69 -14.01
CA TYR A 106 0.42 -7.89 -14.45
C TYR A 106 -0.19 -8.41 -15.78
N GLU A 107 0.64 -8.93 -16.69
CA GLU A 107 0.21 -9.55 -17.96
C GLU A 107 -0.66 -10.80 -17.76
N ALA A 108 -0.44 -11.56 -16.69
CA ALA A 108 -1.26 -12.73 -16.36
C ALA A 108 -2.61 -12.33 -15.72
N TYR A 109 -2.66 -11.16 -15.07
CA TYR A 109 -3.87 -10.58 -14.51
C TYR A 109 -4.79 -9.98 -15.61
N GLN A 110 -4.22 -9.47 -16.71
CA GLN A 110 -4.94 -8.80 -17.80
C GLN A 110 -5.73 -9.72 -18.76
N ARG A 111 -5.93 -11.01 -18.47
CA ARG A 111 -6.83 -11.84 -19.30
C ARG A 111 -8.29 -11.44 -19.05
N GLU A 112 -8.77 -10.52 -19.90
CA GLU A 112 -10.16 -10.14 -20.16
C GLU A 112 -10.92 -9.15 -19.24
N PRO A 113 -10.31 -8.19 -18.51
CA PRO A 113 -11.06 -7.02 -18.05
C PRO A 113 -11.19 -5.95 -19.15
N GLY A 114 -12.37 -5.32 -19.25
CA GLY A 114 -12.57 -4.14 -20.11
C GLY A 114 -11.74 -2.95 -19.61
N ARG A 115 -11.39 -2.01 -20.51
CA ARG A 115 -10.57 -0.82 -20.16
C ARG A 115 -11.11 -0.05 -18.95
N GLU A 116 -12.44 0.04 -18.85
CA GLU A 116 -13.13 0.72 -17.76
C GLU A 116 -12.92 0.02 -16.41
N GLN A 117 -13.02 -1.31 -16.39
CA GLN A 117 -12.77 -2.11 -15.20
C GLN A 117 -11.32 -1.99 -14.72
N VAL A 118 -10.33 -2.00 -15.63
CA VAL A 118 -8.92 -1.78 -15.27
C VAL A 118 -8.70 -0.41 -14.63
N LEU A 119 -9.34 0.63 -15.17
CA LEU A 119 -9.25 1.98 -14.61
C LEU A 119 -9.94 2.07 -13.24
N GLU A 120 -11.10 1.44 -13.11
CA GLU A 120 -11.82 1.39 -11.85
C GLU A 120 -10.98 0.70 -10.75
N GLU A 121 -10.44 -0.48 -11.04
CA GLU A 121 -9.58 -1.23 -10.12
C GLU A 121 -8.33 -0.44 -9.73
N ALA A 122 -7.72 0.27 -10.69
CA ALA A 122 -6.54 1.09 -10.45
C ALA A 122 -6.81 2.32 -9.57
N LEU A 123 -8.05 2.80 -9.49
CA LEU A 123 -8.41 4.03 -8.77
C LEU A 123 -9.20 3.79 -7.47
N ARG A 124 -9.92 2.67 -7.36
CA ARG A 124 -10.86 2.37 -6.26
C ARG A 124 -10.22 2.40 -4.86
N TRP A 125 -8.92 2.19 -4.75
CA TRP A 125 -8.19 2.19 -3.49
C TRP A 125 -7.84 3.59 -2.98
N ILE A 126 -7.78 4.61 -3.85
CA ILE A 126 -7.37 5.98 -3.47
C ILE A 126 -8.28 6.58 -2.39
N PRO A 127 -9.63 6.51 -2.50
CA PRO A 127 -10.50 7.05 -1.46
C PRO A 127 -10.36 6.27 -0.14
N LEU A 128 -10.11 4.96 -0.20
CA LEU A 128 -9.88 4.12 0.98
C LEU A 128 -8.56 4.48 1.68
N TYR A 129 -7.51 4.72 0.91
CA TYR A 129 -6.24 5.23 1.42
C TYR A 129 -6.47 6.54 2.18
N CYS A 130 -7.15 7.51 1.55
CA CYS A 130 -7.35 8.82 2.17
C CYS A 130 -8.25 8.76 3.41
N GLN A 131 -9.21 7.85 3.43
CA GLN A 131 -10.05 7.59 4.59
C GLN A 131 -9.23 7.09 5.80
N GLU A 132 -8.25 6.22 5.58
CA GLU A 132 -7.47 5.60 6.67
C GLU A 132 -6.24 6.42 7.08
N PHE A 133 -5.54 7.05 6.13
CA PHE A 133 -4.22 7.67 6.35
C PHE A 133 -4.21 9.19 6.13
N GLY A 134 -5.30 9.76 5.63
CA GLY A 134 -5.34 11.16 5.20
C GLY A 134 -4.80 11.35 3.77
N PRO A 135 -4.69 12.62 3.31
CA PRO A 135 -4.27 12.93 1.95
C PRO A 135 -2.82 12.51 1.68
N PHE A 136 -2.51 12.28 0.41
CA PHE A 136 -1.13 12.07 -0.02
C PHE A 136 -0.30 13.34 0.16
N ASP A 137 0.97 13.15 0.51
CA ASP A 137 2.01 14.18 0.46
C ASP A 137 2.96 13.90 -0.73
N GLU A 138 3.87 14.83 -1.03
CA GLU A 138 4.83 14.67 -2.12
C GLU A 138 5.78 13.47 -1.93
N GLY A 139 6.08 13.11 -0.68
CA GLY A 139 6.90 11.96 -0.33
C GLY A 139 6.21 10.61 -0.60
N ALA A 140 4.90 10.57 -0.80
CA ALA A 140 4.19 9.36 -1.23
C ALA A 140 4.32 9.10 -2.75
N LEU A 141 4.51 10.15 -3.56
CA LEU A 141 4.49 10.04 -5.03
C LEU A 141 5.51 9.04 -5.59
N PRO A 142 6.74 8.92 -5.07
CA PRO A 142 7.69 7.94 -5.58
C PRO A 142 7.20 6.49 -5.46
N HIS A 143 6.24 6.18 -4.57
CA HIS A 143 5.87 4.81 -4.20
C HIS A 143 4.53 4.33 -4.75
N TRP A 144 3.70 5.25 -5.27
CA TRP A 144 2.38 4.97 -5.81
C TRP A 144 2.27 5.38 -7.28
N THR A 145 2.38 4.41 -8.18
CA THR A 145 2.45 4.65 -9.64
C THR A 145 1.27 5.47 -10.15
N VAL A 146 0.05 5.10 -9.74
CA VAL A 146 -1.19 5.76 -10.19
C VAL A 146 -1.28 7.19 -9.65
N VAL A 147 -0.98 7.41 -8.38
CA VAL A 147 -1.03 8.76 -7.77
C VAL A 147 0.00 9.67 -8.44
N ARG A 148 1.21 9.17 -8.70
CA ARG A 148 2.24 9.91 -9.44
C ARG A 148 1.81 10.23 -10.86
N PHE A 149 1.15 9.31 -11.55
CA PHE A 149 0.62 9.53 -12.89
C PHE A 149 -0.46 10.62 -12.89
N LEU A 150 -1.46 10.52 -12.01
CA LEU A 150 -2.51 11.53 -11.85
C LEU A 150 -1.92 12.91 -11.58
N HIS A 151 -0.94 12.98 -10.68
CA HIS A 151 -0.31 14.25 -10.33
C HIS A 151 0.55 14.82 -11.45
N ARG A 152 1.54 14.06 -11.94
CA ARG A 152 2.57 14.58 -12.85
C ARG A 152 2.16 14.58 -14.32
N ARG A 153 1.26 13.69 -14.73
CA ARG A 153 0.84 13.56 -16.14
C ARG A 153 -0.54 14.12 -16.41
N MET A 154 -1.46 14.02 -15.45
CA MET A 154 -2.81 14.59 -15.60
C MET A 154 -2.95 15.97 -14.96
N GLY A 155 -1.94 16.43 -14.21
CA GLY A 155 -1.92 17.77 -13.63
C GLY A 155 -2.85 17.96 -12.43
N LEU A 156 -3.37 16.87 -11.85
CA LEU A 156 -4.21 16.93 -10.66
C LEU A 156 -3.36 17.28 -9.43
N SER A 157 -3.84 18.20 -8.60
CA SER A 157 -3.28 18.45 -7.29
C SER A 157 -3.51 17.25 -6.35
N LEU A 158 -2.68 17.12 -5.31
CA LEU A 158 -2.87 16.07 -4.29
C LEU A 158 -4.22 16.22 -3.57
N ALA A 159 -4.73 17.45 -3.44
CA ALA A 159 -6.05 17.72 -2.89
C ALA A 159 -7.17 17.20 -3.81
N GLU A 160 -7.07 17.39 -5.13
CA GLU A 160 -8.03 16.83 -6.09
C GLU A 160 -7.99 15.30 -6.12
N ILE A 161 -6.80 14.70 -6.05
CA ILE A 161 -6.65 13.24 -5.95
C ILE A 161 -7.29 12.70 -4.66
N ALA A 162 -7.08 13.39 -3.53
CA ALA A 162 -7.68 13.01 -2.25
C ALA A 162 -9.20 13.19 -2.22
N ALA A 163 -9.75 14.05 -3.09
CA ALA A 163 -11.18 14.29 -3.23
C ALA A 163 -11.88 13.33 -4.20
N LEU A 164 -11.15 12.37 -4.79
CA LEU A 164 -11.77 11.35 -5.64
C LEU A 164 -12.79 10.55 -4.84
N GLU A 165 -13.99 10.42 -5.40
CA GLU A 165 -15.03 9.56 -4.85
C GLU A 165 -15.00 8.18 -5.52
N PRO A 166 -15.42 7.11 -4.84
CA PRO A 166 -15.62 5.83 -5.48
C PRO A 166 -16.58 5.99 -6.67
N ALA A 167 -16.29 5.34 -7.79
CA ALA A 167 -17.28 5.20 -8.87
C ALA A 167 -18.56 4.62 -8.26
N THR A 168 -19.66 5.36 -8.38
CA THR A 168 -20.96 4.88 -7.93
C THR A 168 -21.41 3.80 -8.91
N ALA A 169 -21.68 2.60 -8.39
CA ALA A 169 -22.30 1.52 -9.13
C ALA A 169 -23.76 1.86 -9.51
#